data_AF-A0AAP2KSZ2-F1
#
_entry.id   AF-A0AAP2KSZ2-F1
#
_cell.length_a   1.000
_cell.length_b   1.000
_cell.length_c   1.000
_cell.angle_alpha   90.00
_cell.angle_beta   90.00
_cell.angle_gamma   90.00
#
_symmetry.space_group_name_H-M   'P 1'
#
loop_
_entity.id
_entity.type
_entity.pdbx_description
1 polymer ?
#
loop_
_entity_poly.entity_id
_entity_poly.type
_entity_poly.pdbx_seq_one_letter_code
_entity_poly.pdbx_strand_id
1 'polypeptide(L)'
;MAYWNDPRVRILRKYGILIDAEPEVLDSLPGKLPPVDGDMTFNKWKLSVFGEAVDVGIFSLEWPYGNTKMKTLSGWGGEYVKEVLNHQTKLTRQRKQEELEALQLELAEAAGQAHVPKGLLEEQVDDLEDTLQPSVKEFFARELKNVEDDVSVQQLLQKMLLFMNSAAAGFAQCQQQVETLQKRLDGMDPDEG
;
A
#
# COMPACT_ATOMS: atom_id res chain seq x y z
N MET A 1 -30.49 -3.64 -3.37
CA MET A 1 -29.64 -3.75 -2.16
C MET A 1 -29.72 -5.18 -1.66
N ALA A 2 -28.61 -5.75 -1.21
CA ALA A 2 -28.65 -7.09 -0.66
C ALA A 2 -29.24 -7.09 0.75
N TYR A 3 -30.08 -8.08 1.07
CA TYR A 3 -30.85 -8.18 2.33
C TYR A 3 -29.98 -8.19 3.60
N TRP A 4 -28.75 -8.69 3.51
CA TRP A 4 -27.79 -8.70 4.62
C TRP A 4 -27.14 -7.35 4.93
N ASN A 5 -27.45 -6.30 4.17
CA ASN A 5 -27.06 -4.92 4.50
C ASN A 5 -28.13 -4.20 5.34
N ASP A 6 -29.22 -4.88 5.69
CA ASP A 6 -30.21 -4.34 6.61
C ASP A 6 -29.60 -4.23 8.03
N PRO A 7 -29.70 -3.07 8.70
CA PRO A 7 -29.20 -2.90 10.06
C PRO A 7 -29.81 -3.88 11.09
N ARG A 8 -30.95 -4.50 10.77
CA ARG A 8 -31.60 -5.54 11.60
C ARG A 8 -31.05 -6.94 11.38
N VAL A 9 -30.12 -7.11 10.46
CA VAL A 9 -29.55 -8.41 10.11
C VAL A 9 -28.09 -8.49 10.54
N ARG A 10 -27.76 -9.52 11.32
CA ARG A 10 -26.38 -9.81 11.72
C ARG A 10 -25.97 -11.22 11.36
N ILE A 11 -24.75 -11.36 10.85
CA ILE A 11 -24.12 -12.64 10.60
C ILE A 11 -23.36 -13.10 11.84
N LEU A 12 -23.76 -14.23 12.39
CA LEU A 12 -23.00 -14.90 13.45
C LEU A 12 -22.06 -15.94 12.84
N ARG A 13 -20.89 -15.49 12.34
CA ARG A 13 -19.92 -16.31 11.61
C ARG A 13 -19.53 -17.61 12.33
N LYS A 14 -19.46 -17.58 13.66
CA LYS A 14 -19.14 -18.73 14.51
C LYS A 14 -20.14 -19.88 14.32
N TYR A 15 -21.42 -19.56 14.24
CA TYR A 15 -22.49 -20.52 14.01
C TYR A 15 -22.85 -20.64 12.52
N GLY A 16 -22.39 -19.70 11.68
CA GLY A 16 -22.74 -19.62 10.27
C GLY A 16 -24.22 -19.33 10.02
N ILE A 17 -24.89 -18.67 10.97
CA ILE A 17 -26.30 -18.30 10.86
C ILE A 17 -26.44 -16.79 10.68
N LEU A 18 -27.51 -16.40 10.03
CA LEU A 18 -27.99 -15.03 9.92
C LEU A 18 -29.11 -14.86 10.94
N ILE A 19 -29.02 -13.81 11.75
CA ILE A 19 -30.07 -13.46 12.72
C ILE A 19 -30.74 -12.15 12.31
N ASP A 20 -32.05 -12.09 12.54
CA ASP A 20 -32.88 -10.90 12.43
C ASP A 20 -33.28 -10.46 13.85
N ALA A 21 -32.96 -9.23 14.24
CA ALA A 21 -33.41 -8.66 15.50
C ALA A 21 -33.42 -7.13 15.41
N GLU A 22 -34.05 -6.47 16.36
CA GLU A 22 -33.95 -5.00 16.45
C GLU A 22 -32.48 -4.57 16.66
N PRO A 23 -32.06 -3.40 16.12
CA PRO A 23 -30.66 -2.97 16.16
C PRO A 23 -30.08 -2.92 17.58
N GLU A 24 -30.88 -2.51 18.57
CA GLU A 24 -30.47 -2.44 19.98
C GLU A 24 -30.14 -3.84 20.54
N VAL A 25 -30.87 -4.86 20.10
CA VAL A 25 -30.60 -6.26 20.44
C VAL A 25 -29.30 -6.72 19.79
N LEU A 26 -29.07 -6.36 18.52
CA LEU A 26 -27.83 -6.71 17.82
C LEU A 26 -26.59 -6.01 18.38
N ASP A 27 -26.73 -4.78 18.88
CA ASP A 27 -25.65 -4.01 19.48
C ASP A 27 -25.28 -4.54 20.86
N SER A 28 -26.22 -5.19 21.55
CA SER A 28 -25.95 -5.88 22.82
C SER A 28 -25.15 -7.19 22.68
N LEU A 29 -24.88 -7.64 21.45
CA LEU A 29 -24.14 -8.89 21.22
C LEU A 29 -22.72 -8.82 21.81
N PRO A 30 -22.31 -9.79 22.63
CA PRO A 30 -20.96 -9.83 23.17
C PRO A 30 -19.95 -10.10 22.04
N GLY A 31 -18.82 -9.39 22.09
CA GLY A 31 -17.75 -9.55 21.09
C GLY A 31 -17.19 -10.97 20.98
N LYS A 32 -17.37 -11.79 22.04
CA LYS A 32 -17.06 -13.23 22.03
C LYS A 32 -18.32 -14.04 22.30
N LEU A 33 -18.84 -14.67 21.24
CA LEU A 33 -20.00 -15.56 21.33
C LEU A 33 -19.63 -16.88 22.05
N PRO A 34 -20.57 -17.50 22.79
CA PRO A 34 -20.37 -18.81 23.43
C PRO A 34 -19.86 -19.89 22.46
N PRO A 35 -19.11 -20.90 22.90
CA PRO A 35 -18.73 -22.04 22.04
C PRO A 35 -19.97 -22.73 21.43
N VAL A 36 -19.78 -23.36 20.26
CA VAL A 36 -20.84 -24.16 19.60
C VAL A 36 -20.99 -25.53 20.27
N ASP A 37 -20.11 -25.83 21.22
CA ASP A 37 -19.89 -27.17 21.75
C ASP A 37 -20.95 -27.50 22.82
N GLY A 38 -21.70 -28.59 22.60
CA GLY A 38 -22.61 -29.20 23.57
C GLY A 38 -24.10 -29.21 23.19
N ASP A 39 -24.93 -29.61 24.16
CA ASP A 39 -26.40 -29.67 24.11
C ASP A 39 -27.09 -28.31 24.34
N MET A 40 -26.40 -27.20 24.04
CA MET A 40 -26.95 -25.86 24.20
C MET A 40 -28.09 -25.65 23.20
N THR A 41 -29.29 -25.39 23.74
CA THR A 41 -30.48 -25.08 22.93
C THR A 41 -30.53 -23.61 22.58
N PHE A 42 -31.30 -23.25 21.56
CA PHE A 42 -31.48 -21.88 21.11
C PHE A 42 -31.97 -20.95 22.25
N ASN A 43 -32.92 -21.40 23.07
CA ASN A 43 -33.37 -20.61 24.23
C ASN A 43 -32.25 -20.39 25.26
N LYS A 44 -31.44 -21.41 25.55
CA LYS A 44 -30.30 -21.27 26.48
C LYS A 44 -29.25 -20.33 25.91
N TRP A 45 -29.02 -20.38 24.60
CA TRP A 45 -28.12 -19.46 23.92
C TRP A 45 -28.64 -18.02 24.00
N LYS A 46 -29.92 -17.77 23.71
CA LYS A 46 -30.52 -16.43 23.84
C LYS A 46 -30.36 -15.86 25.25
N LEU A 47 -30.70 -16.65 26.27
CA LEU A 47 -30.51 -16.25 27.66
C LEU A 47 -29.04 -15.99 28.02
N SER A 48 -28.10 -16.79 27.50
CA SER A 48 -26.68 -16.62 27.76
C SER A 48 -26.08 -15.39 27.07
N VAL A 49 -26.61 -15.01 25.91
CA VAL A 49 -26.06 -13.93 25.07
C VAL A 49 -26.66 -12.59 25.45
N PHE A 50 -27.97 -12.56 25.69
CA PHE A 50 -28.73 -11.33 25.91
C PHE A 50 -29.13 -11.12 27.38
N GLY A 51 -28.99 -12.14 28.24
CA GLY A 51 -29.43 -12.07 29.65
C GLY A 51 -30.94 -12.15 29.84
N GLU A 52 -31.72 -12.00 28.76
CA GLU A 52 -33.17 -12.01 28.77
C GLU A 52 -33.76 -12.73 27.55
N ALA A 53 -35.08 -12.96 27.58
CA ALA A 53 -35.79 -13.59 26.49
C ALA A 53 -36.09 -12.57 25.38
N VAL A 54 -35.13 -12.42 24.46
CA VAL A 54 -35.31 -11.60 23.25
C VAL A 54 -35.97 -12.39 22.11
N ASP A 55 -36.70 -11.67 21.27
CA ASP A 55 -37.16 -12.19 19.99
C ASP A 55 -36.05 -12.04 18.95
N VAL A 56 -35.65 -13.17 18.37
CA VAL A 56 -34.54 -13.25 17.42
C VAL A 56 -34.97 -14.24 16.35
N GLY A 57 -35.15 -13.74 15.13
CA GLY A 57 -35.34 -14.57 13.95
C GLY A 57 -34.03 -15.21 13.54
N ILE A 58 -34.06 -16.47 13.11
CA ILE A 58 -32.92 -17.10 12.43
C ILE A 58 -33.34 -17.33 10.99
N PHE A 59 -32.51 -16.86 10.05
CA PHE A 59 -32.64 -17.25 8.66
C PHE A 59 -32.10 -18.66 8.48
N SER A 60 -33.02 -19.60 8.52
CA SER A 60 -32.80 -21.01 8.22
C SER A 60 -33.95 -21.54 7.36
N LEU A 61 -33.72 -22.70 6.73
CA LEU A 61 -34.77 -23.39 5.95
C LEU A 61 -35.98 -23.77 6.81
N GLU A 62 -35.77 -23.95 8.12
CA GLU A 62 -36.80 -24.26 9.12
C GLU A 62 -36.77 -23.25 10.26
N TRP A 63 -37.92 -22.93 10.83
CA TRP A 63 -37.99 -22.05 12.01
C TRP A 63 -37.51 -22.80 13.27
N PRO A 64 -36.51 -22.29 14.02
CA PRO A 64 -36.05 -22.95 15.23
C PRO A 64 -37.10 -22.96 16.33
N TYR A 65 -37.35 -24.13 16.92
CA TYR A 65 -38.01 -24.20 18.22
C TYR A 65 -37.00 -23.91 19.35
N GLY A 66 -37.49 -23.47 20.50
CA GLY A 66 -36.61 -23.07 21.63
C GLY A 66 -35.71 -24.19 22.18
N ASN A 67 -36.06 -25.45 21.93
CA ASN A 67 -35.28 -26.64 22.27
C ASN A 67 -34.31 -27.09 21.16
N THR A 68 -34.32 -26.46 19.98
CA THR A 68 -33.39 -26.78 18.89
C THR A 68 -31.96 -26.53 19.35
N LYS A 69 -31.07 -27.50 19.11
CA LYS A 69 -29.66 -27.40 19.49
C LYS A 69 -28.93 -26.42 18.57
N MET A 70 -28.03 -25.61 19.12
CA MET A 70 -27.21 -24.67 18.34
C MET A 70 -26.33 -25.37 17.29
N LYS A 71 -25.90 -26.60 17.57
CA LYS A 71 -25.20 -27.44 16.58
C LYS A 71 -26.08 -27.75 15.36
N THR A 72 -27.36 -28.05 15.57
CA THR A 72 -28.32 -28.30 14.48
C THR A 72 -28.54 -27.04 13.66
N LEU A 73 -28.69 -25.88 14.32
CA LEU A 73 -28.82 -24.59 13.63
C LEU A 73 -27.60 -24.23 12.79
N SER A 74 -26.40 -24.55 13.30
CA SER A 74 -25.18 -24.38 12.51
C SER A 74 -25.15 -25.25 11.25
N GLY A 75 -25.87 -26.38 11.22
CA GLY A 75 -26.01 -27.22 10.04
C GLY A 75 -27.01 -26.68 9.01
N TRP A 76 -28.00 -25.88 9.42
CA TRP A 76 -29.09 -25.41 8.55
C TRP A 76 -28.72 -24.24 7.65
N GLY A 77 -27.82 -23.37 8.08
CA GLY A 77 -27.34 -22.23 7.28
C GLY A 77 -25.82 -22.12 7.19
N GLY A 78 -25.08 -22.95 7.95
CA GLY A 78 -23.69 -22.68 8.28
C GLY A 78 -22.73 -22.68 7.12
N GLU A 79 -22.85 -23.65 6.22
CA GLU A 79 -21.83 -23.88 5.19
C GLU A 79 -21.99 -22.88 4.03
N TYR A 80 -23.21 -22.72 3.52
CA TYR A 80 -23.51 -21.76 2.46
C TYR A 80 -23.23 -20.30 2.85
N VAL A 81 -23.66 -19.88 4.05
CA VAL A 81 -23.40 -18.51 4.54
C VAL A 81 -21.90 -18.29 4.73
N LYS A 82 -21.16 -19.28 5.26
CA LYS A 82 -19.70 -19.20 5.38
C LYS A 82 -19.02 -19.09 4.01
N GLU A 83 -19.44 -19.87 3.03
CA GLU A 83 -18.90 -19.83 1.67
C GLU A 83 -19.11 -18.47 1.00
N VAL A 84 -20.33 -17.93 1.06
CA VAL A 84 -20.64 -16.60 0.51
C VAL A 84 -19.80 -15.52 1.18
N LEU A 85 -19.59 -15.59 2.49
CA LEU A 85 -18.78 -14.61 3.23
C LEU A 85 -17.29 -14.72 2.93
N ASN A 86 -16.80 -15.94 2.78
CA ASN A 86 -15.42 -16.17 2.36
C ASN A 86 -15.20 -15.64 0.94
N HIS A 87 -16.16 -15.86 0.05
CA HIS A 87 -16.12 -15.34 -1.31
C HIS A 87 -16.14 -13.80 -1.34
N GLN A 88 -17.02 -13.16 -0.56
CA GLN A 88 -17.04 -11.69 -0.44
C GLN A 88 -15.75 -11.14 0.16
N THR A 89 -15.21 -11.78 1.19
CA THR A 89 -13.93 -11.36 1.81
C THR A 89 -12.79 -11.45 0.79
N LYS A 90 -12.78 -12.49 -0.04
CA LYS A 90 -11.82 -12.64 -1.14
C LYS A 90 -11.96 -11.52 -2.17
N LEU A 91 -13.18 -11.21 -2.60
CA LEU A 91 -13.45 -10.12 -3.55
C LEU A 91 -13.06 -8.75 -3.00
N THR A 92 -13.39 -8.46 -1.73
CA THR A 92 -13.00 -7.20 -1.09
C THR A 92 -11.48 -7.07 -0.96
N ARG A 93 -10.78 -8.17 -0.68
CA ARG A 93 -9.31 -8.18 -0.65
C ARG A 93 -8.71 -7.93 -2.05
N GLN A 94 -9.30 -8.52 -3.09
CA GLN A 94 -8.90 -8.27 -4.47
C GLN A 94 -9.11 -6.80 -4.86
N ARG A 95 -10.28 -6.22 -4.57
CA ARG A 95 -10.54 -4.80 -4.84
C ARG A 95 -9.57 -3.86 -4.13
N LYS A 96 -9.28 -4.11 -2.85
CA LYS A 96 -8.29 -3.33 -2.10
C LYS A 96 -6.88 -3.44 -2.69
N GLN A 97 -6.54 -4.61 -3.24
CA GLN A 97 -5.27 -4.81 -3.92
C GLN A 97 -5.21 -4.02 -5.24
N GLU A 98 -6.28 -4.06 -6.03
CA GLU A 98 -6.42 -3.26 -7.27
C GLU A 98 -6.37 -1.75 -6.98
N GLU A 99 -7.03 -1.28 -5.92
CA GLU A 99 -6.97 0.12 -5.47
C GLU A 99 -5.55 0.52 -5.04
N LEU A 100 -4.84 -0.33 -4.31
CA LEU A 100 -3.44 -0.09 -3.92
C LEU A 100 -2.52 -0.02 -5.14
N GLU A 101 -2.70 -0.90 -6.13
CA GLU A 101 -1.91 -0.90 -7.36
C GLU A 101 -2.19 0.37 -8.19
N ALA A 102 -3.45 0.81 -8.27
CA ALA A 102 -3.81 2.07 -8.93
C ALA A 102 -3.19 3.29 -8.25
N LEU A 103 -3.23 3.35 -6.91
CA LEU A 103 -2.60 4.42 -6.14
C LEU A 103 -1.07 4.43 -6.28
N GLN A 104 -0.44 3.26 -6.36
CA GLN A 104 1.01 3.16 -6.61
C GLN A 104 1.38 3.66 -8.01
N LEU A 105 0.55 3.37 -9.01
CA LEU A 105 0.74 3.89 -10.37
C LEU A 105 0.60 5.41 -10.40
N GLU A 106 -0.46 5.96 -9.78
CA GLU A 106 -0.68 7.40 -9.67
C GLU A 106 0.45 8.11 -8.91
N LEU A 107 0.96 7.50 -7.84
CA LEU A 107 2.12 7.99 -7.11
C LEU A 107 3.40 7.96 -7.97
N ALA A 108 3.61 6.92 -8.76
CA ALA A 108 4.75 6.82 -9.67
C ALA A 108 4.68 7.86 -10.80
N GLU A 109 3.49 8.11 -11.34
CA GLU A 109 3.23 9.18 -12.31
C GLU A 109 3.46 10.56 -11.70
N ALA A 110 2.96 10.80 -10.49
CA ALA A 110 3.19 12.04 -9.74
C ALA A 110 4.68 12.24 -9.39
N ALA A 111 5.41 11.17 -9.05
CA ALA A 111 6.85 11.21 -8.82
C ALA A 111 7.63 11.54 -10.10
N GLY A 112 7.17 11.09 -11.27
CA GLY A 112 7.70 11.50 -12.58
C GLY A 112 7.47 12.99 -12.87
N GLN A 113 6.42 13.58 -12.28
CA GLN A 113 6.10 15.00 -12.35
C GLN A 113 6.58 15.79 -11.12
N ALA A 114 7.53 15.25 -10.34
CA ALA A 114 8.07 15.98 -9.20
C ALA A 114 8.77 17.26 -9.67
N HIS A 115 8.20 18.39 -9.28
CA HIS A 115 8.78 19.71 -9.45
C HIS A 115 9.26 20.22 -8.10
N VAL A 116 10.45 20.82 -8.09
CA VAL A 116 11.00 21.49 -6.92
C VAL A 116 11.03 22.98 -7.21
N PRO A 117 10.50 23.83 -6.31
CA PRO A 117 10.62 25.27 -6.46
C PRO A 117 12.08 25.67 -6.59
N LYS A 118 12.40 26.48 -7.61
CA LYS A 118 13.76 26.93 -7.89
C LYS A 118 14.43 27.53 -6.65
N GLY A 119 13.73 28.37 -5.90
CA GLY A 119 14.28 29.00 -4.70
C GLY A 119 14.72 28.00 -3.62
N LEU A 120 13.98 26.89 -3.46
CA LEU A 120 14.37 25.82 -2.53
C LEU A 120 15.62 25.09 -3.03
N LEU A 121 15.72 24.87 -4.34
CA LEU A 121 16.89 24.20 -4.92
C LEU A 121 18.13 25.10 -4.90
N GLU A 122 17.98 26.41 -5.12
CA GLU A 122 19.05 27.40 -4.98
C GLU A 122 19.57 27.46 -3.54
N GLU A 123 18.68 27.50 -2.55
CA GLU A 123 19.04 27.47 -1.13
C GLU A 123 19.86 26.20 -0.78
N GLN A 124 19.46 25.04 -1.29
CA GLN A 124 20.21 23.79 -1.07
C GLN A 124 21.57 23.77 -1.78
N VAL A 125 21.70 24.42 -2.94
CA VAL A 125 22.98 24.54 -3.66
C VAL A 125 23.92 25.49 -2.92
N ASP A 126 23.39 26.58 -2.37
CA ASP A 126 24.14 27.55 -1.57
C ASP A 126 24.59 26.93 -0.24
N ASP A 127 23.74 26.16 0.44
CA ASP A 127 24.09 25.45 1.68
C ASP A 127 25.25 24.46 1.49
N LEU A 128 25.33 23.85 0.30
CA LEU A 128 26.37 22.90 -0.06
C LEU A 128 27.56 23.55 -0.78
N GLU A 129 27.57 24.88 -0.93
CA GLU A 129 28.52 25.60 -1.78
C GLU A 129 29.97 25.22 -1.48
N ASP A 130 30.37 25.15 -0.22
CA ASP A 130 31.75 24.84 0.16
C ASP A 130 32.19 23.40 -0.14
N THR A 131 31.23 22.50 -0.36
CA THR A 131 31.49 21.07 -0.62
C THR A 131 31.40 20.71 -2.11
N LEU A 132 30.73 21.54 -2.90
CA LEU A 132 30.50 21.27 -4.32
C LEU A 132 31.76 21.55 -5.15
N GLN A 133 32.09 20.61 -6.03
CA GLN A 133 33.12 20.81 -7.04
C GLN A 133 32.72 21.98 -7.97
N PRO A 134 33.67 22.82 -8.43
CA PRO A 134 33.36 23.99 -9.27
C PRO A 134 32.52 23.64 -10.52
N SER A 135 32.80 22.48 -11.13
CA SER A 135 32.08 21.99 -12.31
C SER A 135 30.61 21.66 -12.02
N VAL A 136 30.28 21.26 -10.78
CA VAL A 136 28.91 20.98 -10.34
C VAL A 136 28.18 22.30 -10.05
N LYS A 137 28.86 23.30 -9.47
CA LYS A 137 28.30 24.65 -9.28
C LYS A 137 27.92 25.29 -10.61
N GLU A 138 28.83 25.24 -11.59
CA GLU A 138 28.57 25.75 -12.94
C GLU A 138 27.41 25.03 -13.62
N PHE A 139 27.26 23.72 -13.40
CA PHE A 139 26.12 22.97 -13.89
C PHE A 139 24.80 23.53 -13.33
N PHE A 140 24.65 23.62 -12.01
CA PHE A 140 23.42 24.15 -11.41
C PHE A 140 23.16 25.61 -11.80
N ALA A 141 24.18 26.47 -11.79
CA ALA A 141 24.05 27.85 -12.24
C ALA A 141 23.55 27.96 -13.69
N ARG A 142 24.01 27.08 -14.59
CA ARG A 142 23.56 27.04 -15.99
C ARG A 142 22.13 26.52 -16.10
N GLU A 143 21.81 25.44 -15.39
CA GLU A 143 20.48 24.82 -15.49
C GLU A 143 19.38 25.66 -14.84
N LEU A 144 19.69 26.46 -13.82
CA LEU A 144 18.73 27.32 -13.12
C LEU A 144 18.58 28.72 -13.75
N LYS A 145 19.50 29.14 -14.61
CA LYS A 145 19.52 30.48 -15.22
C LYS A 145 18.23 30.86 -15.97
N ASN A 146 17.60 29.89 -16.64
CA ASN A 146 16.43 30.12 -17.49
C ASN A 146 15.15 29.45 -16.94
N VAL A 147 15.17 28.93 -15.71
CA VAL A 147 13.98 28.41 -15.04
C VAL A 147 13.38 29.53 -14.21
N GLU A 148 12.09 29.82 -14.38
CA GLU A 148 11.40 30.91 -13.69
C GLU A 148 10.88 30.46 -12.32
N ASP A 149 10.14 29.35 -12.25
CA ASP A 149 9.48 28.92 -11.02
C ASP A 149 9.90 27.51 -10.58
N ASP A 150 9.51 26.48 -11.33
CA ASP A 150 9.61 25.09 -10.90
C ASP A 150 10.60 24.29 -11.75
N VAL A 151 11.48 23.54 -11.08
CA VAL A 151 12.49 22.69 -11.72
C VAL A 151 11.97 21.25 -11.73
N SER A 152 11.80 20.68 -12.92
CA SER A 152 11.51 19.24 -13.07
C SER A 152 12.69 18.40 -12.59
N VAL A 153 12.49 17.60 -11.55
CA VAL A 153 13.52 16.71 -10.98
C VAL A 153 13.98 15.68 -12.03
N GLN A 154 13.05 15.17 -12.85
CA GLN A 154 13.37 14.22 -13.90
C GLN A 154 14.33 14.83 -14.94
N GLN A 155 14.04 16.04 -15.42
CA GLN A 155 14.91 16.71 -16.40
C GLN A 155 16.26 17.06 -15.80
N LEU A 156 16.28 17.52 -14.55
CA LEU A 156 17.51 17.83 -13.82
C LEU A 156 18.41 16.59 -13.66
N LEU A 157 17.83 15.45 -13.24
CA LEU A 157 18.54 14.17 -13.12
C LEU A 157 19.08 13.69 -14.48
N GLN A 158 18.28 13.78 -15.54
CA GLN A 158 18.71 13.37 -16.88
C GLN A 158 19.90 14.20 -17.35
N LYS A 159 19.85 15.53 -17.17
CA LYS A 159 20.95 16.43 -17.52
C LYS A 159 22.20 16.18 -16.67
N MET A 160 22.04 15.86 -15.39
CA MET A 160 23.14 15.54 -14.49
C MET A 160 23.82 14.21 -14.89
N LEU A 161 23.04 13.18 -15.24
CA LEU A 161 23.58 11.91 -15.75
C LEU A 161 24.39 12.10 -17.04
N LEU A 162 23.87 12.91 -17.98
CA LEU A 162 24.59 13.25 -19.20
C LEU A 162 25.88 14.01 -18.91
N PHE A 163 25.84 14.99 -18.00
CA PHE A 163 27.00 15.75 -17.58
C PHE A 163 28.10 14.85 -16.98
N MET A 164 27.74 13.95 -16.07
CA MET A 164 28.69 12.98 -15.49
C MET A 164 29.27 12.04 -16.55
N ASN A 165 28.45 11.57 -17.50
CA ASN A 165 28.93 10.70 -18.57
C ASN A 165 29.93 11.43 -19.50
N SER A 166 29.67 12.69 -19.82
CA SER A 166 30.62 13.52 -20.57
C SER A 166 31.92 13.75 -19.79
N ALA A 167 31.83 14.01 -18.48
CA ALA A 167 33.01 14.14 -17.63
C ALA A 167 33.84 12.85 -17.58
N ALA A 168 33.18 11.69 -17.44
CA ALA A 168 33.84 10.39 -17.46
C ALA A 168 34.54 10.10 -18.80
N ALA A 169 33.88 10.42 -19.92
CA ALA A 169 34.47 10.28 -21.25
C ALA A 169 35.70 11.21 -21.44
N GLY A 170 35.60 12.47 -21.00
CA GLY A 170 36.71 13.41 -21.03
C GLY A 170 37.89 12.95 -20.17
N PHE A 171 37.62 12.41 -18.98
CA PHE A 171 38.66 11.84 -18.12
C PHE A 171 39.37 10.65 -18.77
N ALA A 172 38.62 9.71 -19.38
CA ALA A 172 39.21 8.59 -20.11
C ALA A 172 40.10 9.06 -21.27
N GLN A 173 39.69 10.10 -21.99
CA GLN A 173 40.49 10.69 -23.06
C GLN A 173 41.78 11.34 -22.53
N CYS A 174 41.71 12.09 -21.42
CA CYS A 174 42.89 12.66 -20.78
C CYS A 174 43.85 11.57 -20.28
N GLN A 175 43.35 10.47 -19.71
CA GLN A 175 44.19 9.35 -19.31
C GLN A 175 44.96 8.75 -20.49
N GLN A 176 44.29 8.52 -21.63
CA GLN A 176 44.95 8.03 -22.84
C GLN A 176 46.03 8.98 -23.37
N GLN A 177 45.79 10.29 -23.32
CA GLN A 177 46.78 11.29 -23.71
C GLN A 177 47.98 11.30 -22.76
N VAL A 178 47.76 11.20 -21.45
CA VAL A 178 48.83 11.12 -20.45
C VAL A 178 49.68 9.87 -20.66
N GLU A 179 49.06 8.70 -20.87
CA GLU A 179 49.79 7.45 -21.17
C GLU A 179 50.60 7.55 -22.47
N THR A 180 50.04 8.23 -23.49
CA THR A 180 50.74 8.46 -24.76
C THR A 180 51.94 9.37 -24.58
N LEU A 181 51.80 10.44 -23.78
CA LEU A 181 52.89 11.36 -23.47
C LEU A 181 53.97 10.70 -22.60
N GLN A 182 53.58 9.88 -21.62
CA GLN A 182 54.52 9.09 -20.81
C GLN A 182 55.32 8.12 -21.67
N LYS A 183 54.68 7.34 -22.55
CA LYS A 183 55.40 6.46 -23.49
C LYS A 183 56.36 7.20 -24.40
N ARG A 184 56.02 8.44 -24.81
CA ARG A 184 56.92 9.27 -25.62
C ARG A 184 58.10 9.81 -24.80
N LEU A 185 57.89 10.13 -23.53
CA LEU A 185 58.93 10.59 -22.62
C LEU A 185 59.90 9.45 -22.26
N ASP A 186 59.37 8.27 -21.94
CA ASP A 186 60.17 7.08 -21.62
C ASP A 186 60.97 6.58 -22.84
N GLY A 187 60.44 6.79 -24.05
CA GLY A 187 61.15 6.52 -25.31
C GLY A 187 62.16 7.60 -25.72
N MET A 188 62.32 8.67 -24.93
CA MET A 188 63.24 9.78 -25.17
C MET A 188 64.43 9.79 -24.18
N ASP A 189 64.57 8.80 -23.29
CA ASP A 189 65.78 8.68 -22.46
C ASP A 189 67.01 8.27 -23.31
N PRO A 190 68.20 8.83 -23.03
CA PRO A 190 69.21 9.11 -24.04
C PRO A 190 70.27 8.02 -24.10
N ASP A 191 70.28 7.24 -25.19
CA ASP A 191 71.39 6.36 -25.58
C ASP A 191 72.11 6.90 -26.84
N GLU A 192 72.24 8.22 -26.96
CA GLU A 192 73.20 8.86 -27.87
C GLU A 192 73.96 9.97 -27.15
N GLY A 193 75.05 9.56 -26.48
CA GLY A 193 76.12 10.39 -25.93
C GLY A 193 77.38 9.58 -25.75
#